data_AF-A0A2E5RC01-F1
#
_entry.id   AF-A0A2E5RC01-F1
#
_cell.length_a   1.000
_cell.length_b   1.000
_cell.length_c   1.000
_cell.angle_alpha   90.00
_cell.angle_beta   90.00
_cell.angle_gamma   90.00
#
_symmetry.space_group_name_H-M   'P 1'
#
loop_
_entity.id
_entity.type
_entity.pdbx_description
1 polymer ?
#
loop_
_entity_poly.entity_id
_entity_poly.type
_entity_poly.pdbx_seq_one_letter_code
_entity_poly.pdbx_strand_id
1 'polypeptide(L)'
;MLPPLSLVNITREIKPSISDNEIESIANFKSCKYVCTKESSENSSDPVIVHSCSRWIFTGSPPGLNMEDPIIAVFNWFSTTNGLSLNQLQIFIGIVAVSLLGIAHFRASNGGAILSIIGWPMVGIFFYLDVPHYVEIADPVLIIMCSAGLPITIILAIIEWKFHLNEVEDEAIIWARGMMALGVGPYLLIANIPYLNVAAVWLTAWSANVFLGFSGIDGYTLGAVIVDTGVSDVLWNEWSGNRWMLTDDLGDAGFYIPLIRETDGVTEVGFVMACSAMQSMAVFIGALAAIRTAPITRRIRAAFVTIPTIFVLNTFRNAGIVWLHASYPHWELLGVTMFDFAHSYAAKFVSLGAMFLMALVLFDLLPQMHAHILRLMSPITKITSNKNFNHEPKNRDTYE
;
A
#
# COMPACT_ATOMS: atom_id res chain seq x y z
N MET A 1 31.99 8.33 -17.47
CA MET A 1 32.27 7.76 -18.80
C MET A 1 30.95 7.29 -19.38
N LEU A 2 30.47 7.92 -20.45
CA LEU A 2 29.26 7.50 -21.17
C LEU A 2 29.51 6.14 -21.86
N PRO A 3 28.51 5.23 -21.93
CA PRO A 3 28.67 3.98 -22.66
C PRO A 3 28.72 4.23 -24.18
N PRO A 4 29.42 3.39 -24.96
CA PRO A 4 29.50 3.56 -26.41
C PRO A 4 28.15 3.25 -27.08
N LEU A 5 27.75 4.11 -28.03
CA LEU A 5 26.59 3.92 -28.89
C LEU A 5 26.97 3.03 -30.09
N SER A 6 26.14 2.04 -30.41
CA SER A 6 26.27 1.20 -31.62
C SER A 6 25.04 1.38 -32.52
N LEU A 7 25.29 1.61 -33.81
CA LEU A 7 24.26 1.67 -34.86
C LEU A 7 23.97 0.25 -35.38
N VAL A 8 22.68 -0.12 -35.47
CA VAL A 8 22.22 -1.44 -35.93
C VAL A 8 21.36 -1.27 -37.19
N ASN A 9 21.63 -2.08 -38.22
CA ASN A 9 20.89 -2.05 -39.49
C ASN A 9 19.82 -3.15 -39.52
N ILE A 10 18.54 -2.74 -39.40
CA ILE A 10 17.37 -3.61 -39.23
C ILE A 10 17.23 -4.64 -40.36
N THR A 11 17.48 -4.24 -41.61
CA THR A 11 17.29 -5.09 -42.79
C THR A 11 18.34 -6.21 -42.89
N ARG A 12 19.52 -6.00 -42.31
CA ARG A 12 20.67 -6.92 -42.42
C ARG A 12 20.88 -7.78 -41.17
N GLU A 13 20.52 -7.27 -39.99
CA GLU A 13 20.80 -7.93 -38.70
C GLU A 13 19.57 -8.50 -37.99
N ILE A 14 18.35 -8.01 -38.27
CA ILE A 14 17.12 -8.42 -37.56
C ILE A 14 16.24 -9.32 -38.43
N LYS A 15 16.12 -9.01 -39.73
CA LYS A 15 15.30 -9.78 -40.67
C LYS A 15 15.66 -11.27 -40.87
N PRO A 16 16.93 -11.72 -40.75
CA PRO A 16 17.24 -13.14 -40.93
C PRO A 16 16.95 -14.04 -39.71
N SER A 17 16.60 -13.45 -38.55
CA SER A 17 16.53 -14.15 -37.25
C SER A 17 15.10 -14.37 -36.73
N ILE A 18 14.08 -13.90 -37.48
CA ILE A 18 12.68 -13.83 -37.04
C ILE A 18 11.77 -14.25 -38.21
N SER A 19 10.74 -15.05 -37.94
CA SER A 19 9.79 -15.49 -38.98
C SER A 19 8.81 -14.38 -39.38
N ASP A 20 8.40 -14.32 -40.65
CA ASP A 20 7.64 -13.19 -41.24
C ASP A 20 6.34 -12.82 -40.49
N ASN A 21 5.73 -13.74 -39.74
CA ASN A 21 4.52 -13.48 -38.94
C ASN A 21 4.76 -12.61 -37.69
N GLU A 22 5.99 -12.50 -37.18
CA GLU A 22 6.31 -11.65 -36.02
C GLU A 22 6.62 -10.19 -36.42
N ILE A 23 6.98 -9.94 -37.69
CA ILE A 23 7.33 -8.59 -38.16
C ILE A 23 6.09 -7.69 -38.29
N GLU A 24 4.93 -8.25 -38.66
CA GLU A 24 3.65 -7.52 -38.67
C GLU A 24 3.13 -7.19 -37.25
N SER A 25 3.52 -7.99 -36.25
CA SER A 25 3.19 -7.75 -34.84
C SER A 25 3.99 -6.57 -34.26
N ILE A 26 5.26 -6.44 -34.64
CA ILE A 26 6.13 -5.34 -34.18
C ILE A 26 5.70 -3.99 -34.74
N ALA A 27 5.19 -3.94 -35.98
CA ALA A 27 4.69 -2.70 -36.58
C ALA A 27 3.40 -2.16 -35.92
N ASN A 28 2.65 -3.00 -35.19
CA ASN A 28 1.36 -2.66 -34.61
C ASN A 28 1.38 -2.40 -33.10
N PHE A 29 2.55 -2.29 -32.46
CA PHE A 29 2.64 -1.91 -31.06
C PHE A 29 2.31 -0.42 -30.85
N LYS A 30 1.01 -0.14 -30.70
CA LYS A 30 0.47 1.17 -30.30
C LYS A 30 0.37 1.35 -28.76
N SER A 31 0.98 0.47 -27.98
CA SER A 31 0.92 0.50 -26.51
C SER A 31 2.32 0.58 -25.89
N CYS A 32 2.99 1.71 -26.07
CA CYS A 32 4.13 2.09 -25.24
C CYS A 32 3.74 3.36 -24.46
N LYS A 33 3.80 3.28 -23.13
CA LYS A 33 3.39 4.33 -22.17
C LYS A 33 4.37 5.52 -22.10
N TYR A 34 5.28 5.67 -23.06
CA TYR A 34 6.25 6.76 -23.13
C TYR A 34 6.36 7.31 -24.57
N VAL A 35 6.41 8.64 -24.66
CA VAL A 35 6.34 9.45 -25.88
C VAL A 35 7.28 8.96 -26.99
N CYS A 36 6.72 8.46 -28.08
CA CYS A 36 7.43 8.31 -29.35
C CYS A 36 7.32 9.61 -30.15
N THR A 37 8.32 10.51 -30.05
CA THR A 37 8.43 11.62 -31.00
C THR A 37 8.85 11.10 -32.37
N LYS A 38 7.95 11.18 -33.34
CA LYS A 38 8.29 11.05 -34.77
C LYS A 38 9.06 12.31 -35.19
N GLU A 39 10.37 12.21 -35.33
CA GLU A 39 11.11 13.12 -36.22
C GLU A 39 11.15 12.48 -37.60
N SER A 40 10.28 12.93 -38.49
CA SER A 40 10.36 12.62 -39.91
C SER A 40 11.41 13.53 -40.55
N SER A 41 12.60 13.01 -40.86
CA SER A 41 13.46 13.67 -41.84
C SER A 41 13.05 13.23 -43.24
N GLU A 42 12.57 14.18 -44.05
CA GLU A 42 12.47 14.04 -45.50
C GLU A 42 13.85 13.73 -46.10
N ASN A 43 13.84 12.92 -47.18
CA ASN A 43 14.97 12.56 -48.05
C ASN A 43 16.03 11.59 -47.51
N SER A 44 15.75 10.28 -47.58
CA SER A 44 16.73 9.29 -48.05
C SER A 44 16.06 7.98 -48.47
N SER A 45 16.48 7.43 -49.61
CA SER A 45 15.94 6.22 -50.25
C SER A 45 16.40 4.90 -49.62
N ASP A 46 16.46 4.83 -48.28
CA ASP A 46 16.66 3.60 -47.49
C ASP A 46 16.11 3.81 -46.06
N PRO A 47 15.37 2.86 -45.47
CA PRO A 47 14.80 3.03 -44.14
C PRO A 47 15.85 2.72 -43.06
N VAL A 48 16.68 3.70 -42.72
CA VAL A 48 17.55 3.62 -41.54
C VAL A 48 16.89 4.38 -40.40
N ILE A 49 16.25 3.64 -39.48
CA ILE A 49 15.71 4.21 -38.24
C ILE A 49 16.84 4.26 -37.21
N VAL A 50 17.21 5.46 -36.77
CA VAL A 50 18.27 5.67 -35.76
C VAL A 50 17.64 5.61 -34.37
N HIS A 51 17.95 4.56 -33.60
CA HIS A 51 17.61 4.49 -32.17
C HIS A 51 18.87 4.52 -31.29
N SER A 52 18.81 5.29 -30.21
CA SER A 52 19.83 5.31 -29.15
C SER A 52 19.53 4.21 -28.13
N CYS A 53 20.27 3.10 -28.19
CA CYS A 53 20.24 2.06 -27.15
C CYS A 53 21.30 2.35 -26.08
N SER A 54 20.87 2.85 -24.92
CA SER A 54 21.72 2.94 -23.73
C SER A 54 21.73 1.60 -22.99
N ARG A 55 22.92 1.13 -22.61
CA ARG A 55 23.12 -0.10 -21.82
C ARG A 55 22.61 0.11 -20.39
N TRP A 56 21.57 -0.62 -20.01
CA TRP A 56 20.98 -0.59 -18.67
C TRP A 56 21.96 -1.14 -17.63
N ILE A 57 22.18 -0.35 -16.57
CA ILE A 57 22.82 -0.78 -15.33
C ILE A 57 21.68 -1.07 -14.33
N PHE A 58 21.56 -2.34 -13.95
CA PHE A 58 20.63 -2.98 -13.00
C PHE A 58 19.18 -3.29 -13.44
N THR A 59 18.93 -4.61 -13.41
CA THR A 59 17.67 -5.38 -13.26
C THR A 59 16.62 -5.32 -14.36
N GLY A 60 16.92 -5.97 -15.48
CA GLY A 60 15.94 -6.71 -16.27
C GLY A 60 16.52 -8.10 -16.55
N SER A 61 15.92 -9.15 -16.00
CA SER A 61 16.34 -10.53 -16.28
C SER A 61 16.05 -10.88 -17.74
N PRO A 62 16.90 -11.70 -18.39
CA PRO A 62 16.67 -12.15 -19.77
C PRO A 62 15.38 -12.99 -19.87
N PRO A 63 14.73 -13.01 -21.04
CA PRO A 63 13.48 -13.74 -21.23
C PRO A 63 13.77 -15.24 -21.12
N GLY A 64 13.28 -15.87 -20.05
CA GLY A 64 13.51 -17.29 -19.76
C GLY A 64 13.92 -17.62 -18.32
N LEU A 65 14.12 -16.63 -17.44
CA LEU A 65 14.28 -16.85 -16.00
C LEU A 65 13.23 -16.06 -15.20
N ASN A 66 11.98 -16.49 -15.29
CA ASN A 66 11.03 -16.27 -14.20
C ASN A 66 11.46 -17.20 -13.06
N MET A 67 12.45 -16.77 -12.27
CA MET A 67 12.54 -17.29 -10.91
C MET A 67 11.37 -16.66 -10.16
N GLU A 68 10.19 -17.26 -10.32
CA GLU A 68 9.08 -17.00 -9.40
C GLU A 68 9.62 -17.20 -7.99
N ASP A 69 9.38 -16.21 -7.14
CA ASP A 69 9.74 -16.29 -5.74
C ASP A 69 9.27 -17.63 -5.17
N PRO A 70 10.15 -18.43 -4.53
CA PRO A 70 9.81 -19.79 -4.14
C PRO A 70 8.63 -19.84 -3.15
N ILE A 71 8.45 -18.80 -2.34
CA ILE A 71 7.32 -18.70 -1.41
C ILE A 71 6.04 -18.48 -2.22
N ILE A 72 6.05 -17.53 -3.15
CA ILE A 72 4.88 -17.20 -3.98
C ILE A 72 4.52 -18.39 -4.88
N ALA A 73 5.50 -19.09 -5.45
CA ALA A 73 5.29 -20.30 -6.24
C ALA A 73 4.57 -21.41 -5.43
N VAL A 74 4.93 -21.60 -4.16
CA VAL A 74 4.26 -22.57 -3.28
C VAL A 74 2.81 -22.18 -3.02
N PHE A 75 2.54 -20.91 -2.75
CA PHE A 75 1.17 -20.43 -2.53
C PHE A 75 0.32 -20.42 -3.80
N ASN A 76 0.92 -20.15 -4.96
CA ASN A 76 0.27 -20.28 -6.27
C ASN A 76 -0.06 -21.75 -6.59
N TRP A 77 0.85 -22.68 -6.30
CA TRP A 77 0.56 -24.10 -6.43
C TRP A 77 -0.59 -24.52 -5.49
N PHE A 78 -0.59 -24.02 -4.25
CA PHE A 78 -1.66 -24.33 -3.29
C PHE A 78 -3.00 -23.73 -3.71
N SER A 79 -3.04 -22.47 -4.17
CA SER A 79 -4.29 -21.81 -4.60
C SER A 79 -4.90 -22.53 -5.82
N THR A 80 -4.09 -22.79 -6.85
CA THR A 80 -4.54 -23.47 -8.08
C THR A 80 -5.02 -24.90 -7.81
N THR A 81 -4.37 -25.64 -6.91
CA THR A 81 -4.81 -26.99 -6.51
C THR A 81 -6.19 -26.98 -5.83
N ASN A 82 -6.53 -25.90 -5.12
CA ASN A 82 -7.81 -25.73 -4.44
C ASN A 82 -8.85 -24.97 -5.29
N GLY A 83 -8.52 -24.58 -6.53
CA GLY A 83 -9.40 -23.81 -7.41
C GLY A 83 -9.68 -22.39 -6.92
N LEU A 84 -8.77 -21.79 -6.15
CA LEU A 84 -8.87 -20.43 -5.62
C LEU A 84 -7.93 -19.48 -6.38
N SER A 85 -8.30 -18.20 -6.48
CA SER A 85 -7.34 -17.17 -6.90
C SER A 85 -6.33 -16.87 -5.78
N LEU A 86 -5.15 -16.33 -6.14
CA LEU A 86 -4.13 -15.97 -5.15
C LEU A 86 -4.67 -14.92 -4.16
N ASN A 87 -5.43 -13.95 -4.65
CA ASN A 87 -6.06 -12.89 -3.84
C ASN A 87 -7.05 -13.48 -2.82
N GLN A 88 -7.87 -14.46 -3.24
CA GLN A 88 -8.80 -15.14 -2.34
C GLN A 88 -8.06 -15.91 -1.23
N LEU A 89 -6.98 -16.61 -1.58
CA LEU A 89 -6.15 -17.31 -0.60
C LEU A 89 -5.49 -16.34 0.37
N GLN A 90 -4.97 -15.22 -0.13
CA GLN A 90 -4.38 -14.17 0.68
C GLN A 90 -5.38 -13.60 1.69
N ILE A 91 -6.59 -13.19 1.26
CA ILE A 91 -7.64 -12.69 2.14
C ILE A 91 -8.00 -13.73 3.21
N PHE A 92 -8.12 -15.01 2.82
CA PHE A 92 -8.37 -16.09 3.76
C PHE A 92 -7.28 -16.21 4.83
N ILE A 93 -6.00 -16.20 4.41
CA ILE A 93 -4.85 -16.19 5.34
C ILE A 93 -4.93 -14.98 6.28
N GLY A 94 -5.23 -13.80 5.76
CA GLY A 94 -5.37 -12.56 6.53
C GLY A 94 -6.46 -12.67 7.61
N ILE A 95 -7.66 -13.15 7.24
CA ILE A 95 -8.78 -13.34 8.18
C ILE A 95 -8.42 -14.34 9.27
N VAL A 96 -7.81 -15.47 8.92
CA VAL A 96 -7.38 -16.49 9.90
C VAL A 96 -6.31 -15.92 10.82
N ALA A 97 -5.32 -15.21 10.28
CA ALA A 97 -4.23 -14.62 11.05
C ALA A 97 -4.73 -13.60 12.08
N VAL A 98 -5.60 -12.67 11.65
CA VAL A 98 -6.23 -11.65 12.50
C VAL A 98 -7.10 -12.31 13.57
N SER A 99 -7.86 -13.35 13.21
CA SER A 99 -8.71 -14.07 14.16
C SER A 99 -7.88 -14.78 15.24
N LEU A 100 -6.80 -15.45 14.84
CA LEU A 100 -5.87 -16.10 15.77
C LEU A 100 -5.24 -15.10 16.73
N LEU A 101 -4.73 -13.97 16.23
CA LEU A 101 -4.15 -12.90 17.06
C LEU A 101 -5.19 -12.25 17.97
N GLY A 102 -6.43 -12.09 17.51
CA GLY A 102 -7.53 -11.56 18.31
C GLY A 102 -7.88 -12.48 19.48
N ILE A 103 -8.05 -13.77 19.21
CA ILE A 103 -8.30 -14.77 20.27
C ILE A 103 -7.10 -14.84 21.23
N ALA A 104 -5.86 -14.78 20.71
CA ALA A 104 -4.64 -14.76 21.50
C ALA A 104 -4.54 -13.53 22.42
N HIS A 105 -5.05 -12.38 21.99
CA HIS A 105 -5.11 -11.16 22.78
C HIS A 105 -6.11 -11.28 23.94
N PHE A 106 -7.35 -11.69 23.65
CA PHE A 106 -8.39 -11.82 24.69
C PHE A 106 -8.13 -12.97 25.66
N ARG A 107 -7.39 -13.99 25.23
CA ARG A 107 -6.95 -15.12 26.07
C ARG A 107 -5.50 -15.00 26.54
N ALA A 108 -4.98 -13.78 26.69
CA ALA A 108 -3.58 -13.54 27.04
C ALA A 108 -3.08 -14.39 28.23
N SER A 109 -3.87 -14.49 29.31
CA SER A 109 -3.53 -15.25 30.52
C SER A 109 -3.90 -16.75 30.47
N ASN A 110 -4.58 -17.20 29.40
CA ASN A 110 -5.16 -18.54 29.29
C ASN A 110 -4.60 -19.29 28.06
N GLY A 111 -3.28 -19.27 27.91
CA GLY A 111 -2.58 -19.98 26.84
C GLY A 111 -2.70 -19.33 25.45
N GLY A 112 -3.09 -18.05 25.37
CA GLY A 112 -3.24 -17.33 24.10
C GLY A 112 -1.95 -17.25 23.27
N ALA A 113 -0.78 -17.37 23.91
CA ALA A 113 0.53 -17.28 23.24
C ALA A 113 0.72 -18.30 22.10
N ILE A 114 0.17 -19.51 22.22
CA ILE A 114 0.31 -20.56 21.19
C ILE A 114 -0.37 -20.15 19.89
N LEU A 115 -1.53 -19.50 19.98
CA LEU A 115 -2.30 -19.06 18.81
C LEU A 115 -1.56 -17.94 18.07
N SER A 116 -0.93 -17.03 18.80
CA SER A 116 -0.19 -15.91 18.21
C SER A 116 1.16 -16.33 17.61
N ILE A 117 1.82 -17.37 18.13
CA ILE A 117 3.00 -17.98 17.48
C ILE A 117 2.69 -18.38 16.03
N ILE A 118 1.49 -18.91 15.78
CA ILE A 118 1.02 -19.27 14.43
C ILE A 118 0.49 -18.04 13.68
N GLY A 119 -0.23 -17.16 14.38
CA GLY A 119 -0.83 -15.97 13.77
C GLY A 119 0.19 -15.00 13.17
N TRP A 120 1.34 -14.79 13.81
CA TRP A 120 2.35 -13.84 13.32
C TRP A 120 2.90 -14.20 11.94
N PRO A 121 3.45 -15.41 11.68
CA PRO A 121 3.92 -15.78 10.35
C PRO A 121 2.82 -15.67 9.28
N MET A 122 1.57 -15.97 9.62
CA MET A 122 0.44 -15.83 8.69
C MET A 122 0.19 -14.37 8.30
N VAL A 123 0.30 -13.42 9.24
CA VAL A 123 0.28 -11.98 8.92
C VAL A 123 1.44 -11.61 8.00
N GLY A 124 2.63 -12.15 8.24
CA GLY A 124 3.79 -11.93 7.39
C GLY A 124 3.55 -12.40 5.95
N ILE A 125 3.01 -13.60 5.79
CA ILE A 125 2.65 -14.18 4.50
C ILE A 125 1.59 -13.32 3.81
N PHE A 126 0.55 -12.87 4.54
CA PHE A 126 -0.49 -12.01 4.00
C PHE A 126 0.07 -10.77 3.29
N PHE A 127 1.01 -10.06 3.90
CA PHE A 127 1.66 -8.90 3.27
C PHE A 127 2.66 -9.29 2.18
N TYR A 128 3.35 -10.42 2.33
CA TYR A 128 4.33 -10.87 1.35
C TYR A 128 3.69 -11.22 0.01
N LEU A 129 2.46 -11.74 0.02
CA LEU A 129 1.72 -12.09 -1.19
C LEU A 129 1.34 -10.87 -2.05
N ASP A 130 1.32 -9.65 -1.49
CA ASP A 130 1.10 -8.41 -2.26
C ASP A 130 2.35 -7.92 -3.02
N VAL A 131 3.53 -8.47 -2.74
CA VAL A 131 4.79 -7.96 -3.33
C VAL A 131 4.76 -7.93 -4.87
N PRO A 132 4.24 -8.95 -5.59
CA PRO A 132 4.15 -8.90 -7.06
C PRO A 132 3.35 -7.71 -7.57
N HIS A 133 2.20 -7.42 -6.95
CA HIS A 133 1.37 -6.27 -7.32
C HIS A 133 2.13 -4.95 -7.16
N TYR A 134 2.87 -4.79 -6.05
CA TYR A 134 3.68 -3.58 -5.83
C TYR A 134 4.89 -3.47 -6.77
N VAL A 135 5.42 -4.60 -7.25
CA VAL A 135 6.45 -4.63 -8.31
C VAL A 135 5.88 -4.17 -9.64
N GLU A 136 4.66 -4.58 -9.99
CA GLU A 136 3.99 -4.18 -11.24
C GLU A 136 3.74 -2.67 -11.31
N ILE A 137 3.32 -2.05 -10.20
CA ILE A 137 3.12 -0.59 -10.13
C ILE A 137 4.41 0.19 -9.83
N ALA A 138 5.55 -0.50 -9.71
CA ALA A 138 6.87 0.07 -9.45
C ALA A 138 6.93 0.99 -8.20
N ASP A 139 6.30 0.58 -7.09
CA ASP A 139 6.40 1.28 -5.80
C ASP A 139 7.50 0.69 -4.92
N PRO A 140 8.73 1.25 -4.91
CA PRO A 140 9.86 0.68 -4.17
C PRO A 140 9.63 0.68 -2.65
N VAL A 141 8.83 1.60 -2.12
CA VAL A 141 8.62 1.72 -0.67
C VAL A 141 7.74 0.57 -0.19
N LEU A 142 6.63 0.31 -0.89
CA LEU A 142 5.71 -0.77 -0.52
C LEU A 142 6.34 -2.15 -0.75
N ILE A 143 7.16 -2.33 -1.80
CA ILE A 143 7.92 -3.56 -2.01
C ILE A 143 8.81 -3.86 -0.79
N ILE A 144 9.57 -2.87 -0.31
CA ILE A 144 10.46 -3.05 0.85
C ILE A 144 9.66 -3.29 2.13
N MET A 145 8.58 -2.54 2.35
CA MET A 145 7.76 -2.69 3.56
C MET A 145 7.06 -4.05 3.63
N CYS A 146 6.44 -4.50 2.54
CA CYS A 146 5.75 -5.79 2.48
C CYS A 146 6.72 -6.97 2.57
N SER A 147 7.86 -6.89 1.87
CA SER A 147 8.90 -7.93 1.96
C SER A 147 9.54 -8.00 3.36
N ALA A 148 9.73 -6.87 4.04
CA ALA A 148 10.22 -6.82 5.42
C ALA A 148 9.17 -7.31 6.46
N GLY A 149 7.88 -7.28 6.12
CA GLY A 149 6.81 -7.75 6.99
C GLY A 149 6.98 -9.22 7.40
N LEU A 150 7.32 -10.09 6.46
CA LEU A 150 7.52 -11.52 6.72
C LEU A 150 8.63 -11.81 7.77
N PRO A 151 9.88 -11.33 7.62
CA PRO A 151 10.91 -11.57 8.63
C PRO A 151 10.59 -10.92 9.97
N ILE A 152 9.97 -9.73 10.00
CA ILE A 152 9.59 -9.05 11.26
C ILE A 152 8.58 -9.89 12.03
N THR A 153 7.53 -10.38 11.37
CA THR A 153 6.51 -11.20 12.02
C THR A 153 7.05 -12.56 12.49
N ILE A 154 7.98 -13.18 11.74
CA ILE A 154 8.69 -14.38 12.19
C ILE A 154 9.51 -14.10 13.45
N ILE A 155 10.20 -12.96 13.53
CA ILE A 155 10.94 -12.56 14.73
C ILE A 155 9.99 -12.39 15.92
N LEU A 156 8.82 -11.76 15.72
CA LEU A 156 7.81 -11.65 16.77
C LEU A 156 7.33 -13.03 17.24
N ALA A 157 7.07 -13.96 16.33
CA ALA A 157 6.72 -15.35 16.66
C ALA A 157 7.80 -16.05 17.51
N ILE A 158 9.08 -15.86 17.18
CA ILE A 158 10.21 -16.43 17.94
C ILE A 158 10.32 -15.80 19.33
N ILE A 159 10.18 -14.48 19.44
CA ILE A 159 10.18 -13.79 20.74
C ILE A 159 9.04 -14.34 21.61
N GLU A 160 7.88 -14.53 21.00
CA GLU A 160 6.70 -15.02 21.68
C GLU A 160 6.83 -16.47 22.13
N TRP A 161 7.42 -17.32 21.30
CA TRP A 161 7.79 -18.68 21.67
C TRP A 161 8.73 -18.71 22.88
N LYS A 162 9.75 -17.83 22.91
CA LYS A 162 10.66 -17.72 24.05
C LYS A 162 9.95 -17.23 25.31
N PHE A 163 9.04 -16.27 25.21
CA PHE A 163 8.27 -15.80 26.35
C PHE A 163 7.32 -16.88 26.87
N HIS A 164 6.69 -17.65 25.98
CA HIS A 164 5.85 -18.77 26.36
C HIS A 164 6.63 -19.86 27.12
N LEU A 165 7.82 -20.25 26.63
CA LEU A 165 8.67 -21.24 27.30
C LEU A 165 9.16 -20.81 28.68
N ASN A 166 9.36 -19.50 28.88
CA ASN A 166 9.82 -18.95 30.16
C ASN A 166 8.68 -18.46 31.06
N GLU A 167 7.41 -18.72 30.69
CA GLU A 167 6.22 -18.26 31.42
C GLU A 167 6.20 -16.75 31.69
N VAL A 168 6.76 -15.96 30.77
CA VAL A 168 6.82 -14.49 30.88
C VAL A 168 5.64 -13.87 30.12
N GLU A 169 4.81 -13.12 30.84
CA GLU A 169 3.78 -12.27 30.22
C GLU A 169 4.30 -10.85 30.03
N ASP A 170 4.61 -10.48 28.79
CA ASP A 170 4.95 -9.10 28.44
C ASP A 170 3.74 -8.36 27.85
N GLU A 171 3.33 -7.26 28.47
CA GLU A 171 2.17 -6.49 28.01
C GLU A 171 2.37 -5.87 26.62
N ALA A 172 3.61 -5.62 26.16
CA ALA A 172 3.85 -5.04 24.85
C ALA A 172 3.58 -6.05 23.73
N ILE A 173 3.96 -7.32 23.89
CA ILE A 173 3.64 -8.35 22.87
C ILE A 173 2.14 -8.65 22.86
N ILE A 174 1.50 -8.71 24.03
CA ILE A 174 0.05 -8.90 24.13
C ILE A 174 -0.70 -7.74 23.46
N TRP A 175 -0.23 -6.51 23.68
CA TRP A 175 -0.75 -5.32 23.01
C TRP A 175 -0.56 -5.39 21.50
N ALA A 176 0.60 -5.84 21.00
CA ALA A 176 0.86 -5.97 19.56
C ALA A 176 -0.13 -6.93 18.88
N ARG A 177 -0.45 -8.07 19.51
CA ARG A 177 -1.50 -9.00 19.03
C ARG A 177 -2.84 -8.27 18.85
N GLY A 178 -3.23 -7.52 19.88
CA GLY A 178 -4.48 -6.78 19.92
C GLY A 178 -4.52 -5.65 18.91
N MET A 179 -3.43 -4.90 18.73
CA MET A 179 -3.33 -3.84 17.73
C MET A 179 -3.58 -4.40 16.34
N MET A 180 -2.91 -5.50 15.99
CA MET A 180 -3.09 -6.12 14.68
C MET A 180 -4.52 -6.63 14.52
N ALA A 181 -5.06 -7.35 15.50
CA ALA A 181 -6.40 -7.90 15.39
C ALA A 181 -7.51 -6.82 15.33
N LEU A 182 -7.45 -5.84 16.24
CA LEU A 182 -8.47 -4.81 16.40
C LEU A 182 -8.27 -3.63 15.44
N GLY A 183 -7.11 -3.51 14.80
CA GLY A 183 -6.86 -2.52 13.75
C GLY A 183 -7.09 -3.10 12.36
N VAL A 184 -6.38 -4.16 12.00
CA VAL A 184 -6.46 -4.78 10.67
C VAL A 184 -7.81 -5.47 10.47
N GLY A 185 -8.38 -6.10 11.50
CA GLY A 185 -9.66 -6.80 11.39
C GLY A 185 -10.81 -5.91 10.90
N PRO A 186 -11.13 -4.79 11.58
CA PRO A 186 -12.15 -3.85 11.11
C PRO A 186 -11.85 -3.28 9.72
N TYR A 187 -10.58 -3.01 9.40
CA TYR A 187 -10.20 -2.55 8.07
C TYR A 187 -10.52 -3.60 6.99
N LEU A 188 -10.12 -4.86 7.19
CA LEU A 188 -10.42 -5.95 6.25
C LEU A 188 -11.93 -6.17 6.10
N LEU A 189 -12.70 -6.06 7.18
CA LEU A 189 -14.17 -6.14 7.08
C LEU A 189 -14.74 -5.04 6.19
N ILE A 190 -14.28 -3.80 6.37
CA ILE A 190 -14.80 -2.70 5.55
C ILE A 190 -14.33 -2.81 4.10
N ALA A 191 -13.08 -3.22 3.86
CA ALA A 191 -12.55 -3.40 2.52
C ALA A 191 -13.27 -4.50 1.73
N ASN A 192 -13.61 -5.62 2.40
CA ASN A 192 -14.19 -6.81 1.77
C ASN A 192 -15.72 -6.85 1.77
N ILE A 193 -16.41 -5.97 2.50
CA ILE A 193 -17.87 -5.83 2.46
C ILE A 193 -18.22 -4.63 1.57
N PRO A 194 -18.67 -4.84 0.32
CA PRO A 194 -18.94 -3.75 -0.63
C PRO A 194 -19.86 -2.65 -0.11
N TYR A 195 -20.91 -2.98 0.65
CA TYR A 195 -21.75 -1.95 1.28
C TYR A 195 -20.99 -1.01 2.23
N LEU A 196 -20.08 -1.55 3.04
CA LEU A 196 -19.29 -0.73 3.97
C LEU A 196 -18.23 0.07 3.22
N ASN A 197 -17.62 -0.55 2.21
CA ASN A 197 -16.65 0.11 1.34
C ASN A 197 -17.28 1.32 0.62
N VAL A 198 -18.40 1.11 -0.07
CA VAL A 198 -19.16 2.18 -0.75
C VAL A 198 -19.62 3.25 0.23
N ALA A 199 -20.07 2.89 1.44
CA ALA A 199 -20.46 3.87 2.45
C ALA A 199 -19.27 4.76 2.88
N ALA A 200 -18.07 4.18 3.01
CA ALA A 200 -16.86 4.93 3.33
C ALA A 200 -16.44 5.87 2.19
N VAL A 201 -16.50 5.38 0.95
CA VAL A 201 -16.25 6.19 -0.25
C VAL A 201 -17.24 7.35 -0.33
N TRP A 202 -18.53 7.06 -0.13
CA TRP A 202 -19.59 8.06 -0.14
C TRP A 202 -19.40 9.14 0.93
N LEU A 203 -19.10 8.74 2.17
CA LEU A 203 -18.83 9.69 3.25
C LEU A 203 -17.63 10.59 2.93
N THR A 204 -16.61 10.02 2.30
CA THR A 204 -15.41 10.74 1.88
C THR A 204 -15.73 11.76 0.80
N ALA A 205 -16.42 11.33 -0.26
CA ALA A 205 -16.81 12.19 -1.38
C ALA A 205 -17.76 13.31 -0.91
N TRP A 206 -18.74 12.97 -0.08
CA TRP A 206 -19.69 13.92 0.51
C TRP A 206 -18.99 14.97 1.37
N SER A 207 -18.14 14.56 2.31
CA SER A 207 -17.45 15.51 3.19
C SER A 207 -16.48 16.42 2.41
N ALA A 208 -15.79 15.89 1.40
CA ALA A 208 -14.93 16.68 0.53
C ALA A 208 -15.74 17.70 -0.28
N ASN A 209 -16.87 17.31 -0.86
CA ASN A 209 -17.73 18.22 -1.62
C ASN A 209 -18.31 19.35 -0.76
N VAL A 210 -18.75 19.04 0.46
CA VAL A 210 -19.22 20.06 1.42
C VAL A 210 -18.12 21.06 1.73
N PHE A 211 -16.88 20.59 1.90
CA PHE A 211 -15.75 21.48 2.17
C PHE A 211 -15.37 22.33 0.95
N LEU A 212 -15.48 21.79 -0.27
CA LEU A 212 -15.28 22.54 -1.51
C LEU A 212 -16.27 23.71 -1.63
N GLY A 213 -17.55 23.47 -1.38
CA GLY A 213 -18.55 24.55 -1.34
C GLY A 213 -18.23 25.61 -0.29
N PHE A 214 -17.76 25.20 0.90
CA PHE A 214 -17.30 26.15 1.93
C PHE A 214 -16.09 26.98 1.48
N SER A 215 -15.21 26.45 0.63
CA SER A 215 -14.06 27.17 0.08
C SER A 215 -14.40 28.20 -1.00
N GLY A 216 -15.69 28.30 -1.40
CA GLY A 216 -16.17 29.22 -2.43
C GLY A 216 -16.02 28.70 -3.85
N ILE A 217 -15.69 27.41 -4.01
CA ILE A 217 -15.75 26.72 -5.30
C ILE A 217 -17.10 26.01 -5.39
N ASP A 218 -18.01 26.60 -6.18
CA ASP A 218 -19.33 26.05 -6.50
C ASP A 218 -19.34 25.43 -7.90
N GLY A 219 -20.39 24.65 -8.22
CA GLY A 219 -20.57 24.02 -9.53
C GLY A 219 -19.98 22.62 -9.64
N TYR A 220 -19.91 21.88 -8.54
CA TYR A 220 -19.51 20.47 -8.52
C TYR A 220 -20.60 19.61 -7.88
N THR A 221 -20.88 18.49 -8.52
CA THR A 221 -21.85 17.50 -8.05
C THR A 221 -21.20 16.12 -7.94
N LEU A 222 -21.70 15.33 -7.01
CA LEU A 222 -21.28 13.94 -6.87
C LEU A 222 -22.06 13.09 -7.88
N GLY A 223 -21.34 12.32 -8.69
CA GLY A 223 -21.93 11.34 -9.59
C GLY A 223 -22.44 10.09 -8.86
N ALA A 224 -22.97 9.15 -9.64
CA ALA A 224 -23.36 7.84 -9.13
C ALA A 224 -22.13 7.02 -8.71
N VAL A 225 -22.34 6.04 -7.83
CA VAL A 225 -21.29 5.07 -7.47
C VAL A 225 -20.98 4.18 -8.67
N ILE A 226 -19.71 4.11 -9.05
CA ILE A 226 -19.19 3.29 -10.15
C ILE A 226 -18.33 2.17 -9.57
N VAL A 227 -18.40 1.01 -10.21
CA VAL A 227 -17.59 -0.18 -9.92
C VAL A 227 -16.64 -0.39 -11.09
N ASP A 228 -15.34 -0.27 -10.82
CA ASP A 228 -14.28 -0.62 -11.76
C ASP A 228 -14.05 -2.13 -11.70
N THR A 229 -14.48 -2.84 -12.74
CA THR A 229 -14.31 -4.30 -12.87
C THR A 229 -12.95 -4.69 -13.45
N GLY A 230 -12.07 -3.73 -13.72
CA GLY A 230 -10.77 -3.92 -14.40
C GLY A 230 -10.88 -4.02 -15.92
N VAL A 231 -12.06 -4.32 -16.46
CA VAL A 231 -12.35 -4.36 -17.91
C VAL A 231 -13.26 -3.21 -18.33
N SER A 232 -14.23 -2.86 -17.49
CA SER A 232 -15.18 -1.79 -17.75
C SER A 232 -15.73 -1.19 -16.47
N ASP A 233 -16.05 0.10 -16.54
CA ASP A 233 -16.74 0.81 -15.47
C ASP A 233 -18.25 0.60 -15.59
N VAL A 234 -18.87 0.08 -14.53
CA VAL A 234 -20.32 -0.17 -14.47
C VAL A 234 -20.94 0.56 -13.28
N LEU A 235 -22.21 0.95 -13.40
CA LEU A 235 -22.91 1.55 -12.26
C LEU A 235 -23.12 0.51 -11.15
N TRP A 236 -23.04 0.94 -9.90
CA TRP A 236 -23.30 0.09 -8.72
C TRP A 236 -24.62 -0.69 -8.78
N ASN A 237 -25.66 -0.08 -9.38
CA ASN A 237 -26.97 -0.72 -9.51
C ASN A 237 -26.99 -1.85 -10.55
N GLU A 238 -26.10 -1.77 -11.55
CA GLU A 238 -26.00 -2.70 -12.67
C GLU A 238 -24.94 -3.78 -12.40
N TRP A 239 -24.08 -3.56 -11.41
CA TRP A 239 -23.10 -4.54 -10.96
C TRP A 239 -23.79 -5.79 -10.39
N SER A 240 -23.48 -6.94 -10.98
CA SER A 240 -24.06 -8.25 -10.65
C SER A 240 -23.32 -9.00 -9.52
N GLY A 241 -22.23 -8.44 -9.00
CA GLY A 241 -21.44 -9.05 -7.93
C GLY A 241 -22.13 -9.05 -6.57
N ASN A 242 -21.59 -9.85 -5.66
CA ASN A 242 -22.14 -9.97 -4.31
C ASN A 242 -21.82 -8.71 -3.48
N ARG A 243 -22.86 -8.08 -2.93
CA ARG A 243 -22.74 -6.82 -2.17
C ARG A 243 -22.32 -7.00 -0.70
N TRP A 244 -22.31 -8.23 -0.20
CA TRP A 244 -21.95 -8.55 1.19
C TRP A 244 -20.55 -9.13 1.34
N MET A 245 -20.04 -9.79 0.30
CA MET A 245 -18.69 -10.33 0.27
C MET A 245 -18.12 -10.09 -1.12
N LEU A 246 -16.99 -9.38 -1.19
CA LEU A 246 -16.29 -9.16 -2.44
C LEU A 246 -15.63 -10.48 -2.88
N THR A 247 -16.20 -11.10 -3.91
CA THR A 247 -15.68 -12.34 -4.51
C THR A 247 -14.91 -12.11 -5.80
N ASP A 248 -15.15 -10.95 -6.41
CA ASP A 248 -14.65 -10.60 -7.73
C ASP A 248 -13.39 -9.76 -7.58
N ASP A 249 -12.38 -10.03 -8.40
CA ASP A 249 -11.20 -9.19 -8.50
C ASP A 249 -11.59 -7.90 -9.24
N LEU A 250 -11.59 -6.78 -8.53
CA LEU A 250 -11.90 -5.47 -9.08
C LEU A 250 -10.64 -4.81 -9.67
N GLY A 251 -10.83 -3.78 -10.49
CA GLY A 251 -9.75 -2.93 -10.96
C GLY A 251 -9.16 -2.05 -9.84
N ASP A 252 -8.09 -1.32 -10.15
CA ASP A 252 -7.29 -0.55 -9.18
C ASP A 252 -8.13 0.47 -8.39
N ALA A 253 -9.18 1.04 -8.98
CA ALA A 253 -10.06 1.99 -8.30
C ALA A 253 -11.12 1.29 -7.42
N GLY A 254 -11.49 0.06 -7.76
CA GLY A 254 -12.55 -0.70 -7.11
C GLY A 254 -13.89 0.04 -7.12
N PHE A 255 -14.33 0.51 -5.94
CA PHE A 255 -15.52 1.34 -5.82
C PHE A 255 -15.13 2.82 -5.76
N TYR A 256 -15.69 3.62 -6.65
CA TYR A 256 -15.39 5.04 -6.70
C TYR A 256 -16.60 5.92 -7.00
N ILE A 257 -16.52 7.18 -6.59
CA ILE A 257 -17.53 8.21 -6.88
C ILE A 257 -16.86 9.36 -7.62
N PRO A 258 -17.25 9.65 -8.88
CA PRO A 258 -16.72 10.76 -9.63
C PRO A 258 -17.29 12.08 -9.12
N LEU A 259 -16.45 13.10 -9.06
CA LEU A 259 -16.85 14.49 -8.91
C LEU A 259 -17.01 15.09 -10.30
N ILE A 260 -18.22 15.56 -10.60
CA ILE A 260 -18.62 16.05 -11.91
C ILE A 260 -18.80 17.56 -11.84
N ARG A 261 -18.16 18.28 -12.77
CA ARG A 261 -18.32 19.72 -12.91
C ARG A 261 -19.65 20.02 -13.62
N GLU A 262 -20.47 20.90 -13.06
CA GLU A 262 -21.82 21.21 -13.56
C GLU A 262 -21.81 21.91 -14.93
N THR A 263 -20.72 22.60 -15.27
CA THR A 263 -20.64 23.41 -16.50
C THR A 263 -20.50 22.59 -17.78
N ASP A 264 -19.77 21.48 -17.72
CA ASP A 264 -19.39 20.66 -18.88
C ASP A 264 -19.71 19.17 -18.68
N GLY A 265 -20.13 18.75 -17.48
CA GLY A 265 -20.41 17.36 -17.15
C GLY A 265 -19.16 16.48 -17.11
N VAL A 266 -17.96 17.08 -17.09
CA VAL A 266 -16.71 16.33 -17.11
C VAL A 266 -16.35 15.87 -15.70
N THR A 267 -15.86 14.62 -15.61
CA THR A 267 -15.34 14.06 -14.37
C THR A 267 -13.97 14.65 -14.06
N GLU A 268 -13.84 15.26 -12.89
CA GLU A 268 -12.61 15.94 -12.46
C GLU A 268 -11.72 15.02 -11.63
N VAL A 269 -12.30 14.39 -10.60
CA VAL A 269 -11.59 13.50 -9.67
C VAL A 269 -12.53 12.40 -9.20
N GLY A 270 -12.03 11.17 -9.10
CA GLY A 270 -12.73 10.04 -8.46
C GLY A 270 -12.31 9.86 -7.01
N PHE A 271 -13.27 9.75 -6.10
CA PHE A 271 -13.01 9.37 -4.71
C PHE A 271 -13.05 7.86 -4.57
N VAL A 272 -11.99 7.28 -3.99
CA VAL A 272 -11.85 5.83 -3.73
C VAL A 272 -11.71 5.57 -2.23
N MET A 273 -11.75 4.30 -1.82
CA MET A 273 -11.66 3.91 -0.41
C MET A 273 -10.35 4.36 0.25
N ALA A 274 -9.24 4.38 -0.50
CA ALA A 274 -7.95 4.86 -0.02
C ALA A 274 -7.99 6.33 0.43
N CYS A 275 -8.92 7.14 -0.09
CA CYS A 275 -9.09 8.54 0.30
C CYS A 275 -9.87 8.72 1.60
N SER A 276 -10.45 7.67 2.19
CA SER A 276 -11.30 7.78 3.39
C SER A 276 -10.53 7.95 4.71
N ALA A 277 -9.20 7.79 4.67
CA ALA A 277 -8.34 7.65 5.84
C ALA A 277 -8.75 6.52 6.82
N MET A 278 -9.64 5.61 6.42
CA MET A 278 -10.07 4.52 7.29
C MET A 278 -8.94 3.63 7.75
N GLN A 279 -7.92 3.41 6.91
CA GLN A 279 -6.72 2.66 7.30
C GLN A 279 -6.05 3.27 8.55
N SER A 280 -5.84 4.59 8.55
CA SER A 280 -5.22 5.29 9.69
C SER A 280 -6.12 5.27 10.93
N MET A 281 -7.43 5.49 10.78
CA MET A 281 -8.38 5.43 11.90
C MET A 281 -8.42 4.02 12.51
N ALA A 282 -8.45 2.98 11.69
CA ALA A 282 -8.47 1.60 12.14
C ALA A 282 -7.21 1.26 12.93
N VAL A 283 -6.01 1.64 12.46
CA VAL A 283 -4.75 1.45 13.19
C VAL A 283 -4.77 2.15 14.54
N PHE A 284 -5.21 3.42 14.60
CA PHE A 284 -5.30 4.16 15.86
C PHE A 284 -6.31 3.54 16.83
N ILE A 285 -7.50 3.19 16.35
CA ILE A 285 -8.54 2.52 17.15
C ILE A 285 -8.02 1.18 17.68
N GLY A 286 -7.39 0.38 16.83
CA GLY A 286 -6.81 -0.91 17.20
C GLY A 286 -5.75 -0.75 18.29
N ALA A 287 -4.83 0.21 18.11
CA ALA A 287 -3.79 0.52 19.08
C ALA A 287 -4.37 0.97 20.44
N LEU A 288 -5.41 1.81 20.44
CA LEU A 288 -6.09 2.29 21.65
C LEU A 288 -6.88 1.18 22.35
N ALA A 289 -7.63 0.39 21.58
CA ALA A 289 -8.50 -0.67 22.08
C ALA A 289 -7.68 -1.81 22.71
N ALA A 290 -6.52 -2.12 22.13
CA ALA A 290 -5.62 -3.19 22.58
C ALA A 290 -4.92 -2.93 23.92
N ILE A 291 -4.94 -1.69 24.45
CA ILE A 291 -4.24 -1.37 25.70
C ILE A 291 -4.99 -1.96 26.89
N ARG A 292 -4.62 -3.14 27.37
CA ARG A 292 -5.34 -3.79 28.49
C ARG A 292 -5.25 -3.03 29.81
N THR A 293 -4.16 -2.32 30.04
CA THR A 293 -3.82 -1.65 31.31
C THR A 293 -4.57 -0.34 31.56
N ALA A 294 -5.10 0.32 30.52
CA ALA A 294 -5.79 1.61 30.64
C ALA A 294 -7.30 1.43 30.91
N PRO A 295 -7.96 2.27 31.73
CA PRO A 295 -9.40 2.21 31.90
C PRO A 295 -10.14 2.60 30.60
N ILE A 296 -11.28 1.95 30.32
CA ILE A 296 -12.07 2.11 29.09
C ILE A 296 -12.46 3.58 28.85
N THR A 297 -12.76 4.34 29.90
CA THR A 297 -13.14 5.76 29.80
C THR A 297 -12.04 6.63 29.18
N ARG A 298 -10.77 6.33 29.47
CA ARG A 298 -9.63 7.03 28.85
C ARG A 298 -9.47 6.64 27.39
N ARG A 299 -9.63 5.35 27.07
CA ARG A 299 -9.55 4.85 25.69
C ARG A 299 -10.61 5.48 24.80
N ILE A 300 -11.86 5.53 25.28
CA ILE A 300 -12.98 6.15 24.56
C ILE A 300 -12.74 7.66 24.39
N ARG A 301 -12.29 8.37 25.43
CA ARG A 301 -11.95 9.80 25.31
C ARG A 301 -10.86 10.05 24.27
N ALA A 302 -9.80 9.24 24.26
CA ALA A 302 -8.75 9.35 23.26
C ALA A 302 -9.30 9.08 21.85
N ALA A 303 -10.11 8.05 21.66
CA ALA A 303 -10.75 7.76 20.38
C ALA A 303 -11.65 8.91 19.89
N PHE A 304 -12.43 9.54 20.80
CA PHE A 304 -13.27 10.70 20.48
C PHE A 304 -12.49 11.94 20.06
N VAL A 305 -11.23 12.08 20.48
CA VAL A 305 -10.36 13.17 20.01
C VAL A 305 -9.69 12.79 18.69
N THR A 306 -9.13 11.57 18.62
CA THR A 306 -8.32 11.13 17.48
C THR A 306 -9.15 10.92 16.21
N ILE A 307 -10.30 10.22 16.28
CA ILE A 307 -11.08 9.86 15.09
C ILE A 307 -11.60 11.12 14.35
N PRO A 308 -12.27 12.08 15.01
CA PRO A 308 -12.74 13.28 14.33
C PRO A 308 -11.59 14.13 13.79
N THR A 309 -10.46 14.16 14.50
CA THR A 309 -9.28 14.90 14.04
C THR A 309 -8.73 14.30 12.75
N ILE A 310 -8.57 12.98 12.67
CA ILE A 310 -8.13 12.31 11.45
C ILE A 310 -9.13 12.54 10.31
N PHE A 311 -10.43 12.45 10.62
CA PHE A 311 -11.49 12.66 9.62
C PHE A 311 -11.42 14.07 9.03
N VAL A 312 -11.35 15.11 9.87
CA VAL A 312 -11.27 16.51 9.42
C VAL A 312 -10.01 16.77 8.61
N LEU A 313 -8.84 16.28 9.07
CA LEU A 313 -7.58 16.43 8.36
C LEU A 313 -7.61 15.73 6.99
N ASN A 314 -8.26 14.57 6.91
CA ASN A 314 -8.43 13.84 5.67
C ASN A 314 -9.39 14.55 4.70
N THR A 315 -10.52 15.05 5.19
CA THR A 315 -11.45 15.86 4.39
C THR A 315 -10.74 17.10 3.84
N PHE A 316 -9.94 17.79 4.66
CA PHE A 316 -9.14 18.93 4.22
C PHE A 316 -8.13 18.55 3.15
N ARG A 317 -7.42 17.42 3.30
CA ARG A 317 -6.50 16.91 2.28
C ARG A 317 -7.21 16.67 0.95
N ASN A 318 -8.34 15.96 0.98
CA ASN A 318 -9.06 15.57 -0.22
C ASN A 318 -9.67 16.78 -0.93
N ALA A 319 -10.35 17.66 -0.20
CA ALA A 319 -10.89 18.89 -0.77
C ALA A 319 -9.78 19.83 -1.26
N GLY A 320 -8.66 19.93 -0.54
CA GLY A 320 -7.50 20.72 -0.95
C GLY A 320 -6.87 20.24 -2.26
N ILE A 321 -6.78 18.93 -2.49
CA ILE A 321 -6.29 18.37 -3.76
C ILE A 321 -7.24 18.75 -4.91
N VAL A 322 -8.55 18.58 -4.72
CA VAL A 322 -9.54 18.95 -5.73
C VAL A 322 -9.52 20.46 -6.01
N TRP A 323 -9.45 21.29 -4.97
CA TRP A 323 -9.35 22.74 -5.08
C TRP A 323 -8.12 23.17 -5.89
N LEU A 324 -6.97 22.54 -5.63
CA LEU A 324 -5.72 22.85 -6.32
C LEU A 324 -5.78 22.43 -7.80
N HIS A 325 -6.34 21.26 -8.07
CA HIS A 325 -6.57 20.78 -9.44
C HIS A 325 -7.50 21.72 -10.22
N ALA A 326 -8.64 22.08 -9.60
CA ALA A 326 -9.64 22.95 -10.20
C ALA A 326 -9.14 24.38 -10.47
N SER A 327 -8.32 24.93 -9.56
CA SER A 327 -7.85 26.31 -9.64
C SER A 327 -6.69 26.50 -10.61
N TYR A 328 -5.91 25.43 -10.86
CA TYR A 328 -4.70 25.49 -11.69
C TYR A 328 -4.62 24.36 -12.73
N PRO A 329 -5.57 24.32 -13.69
CA PRO A 329 -5.67 23.22 -14.67
C PRO A 329 -4.52 23.20 -15.69
N HIS A 330 -3.82 24.32 -15.91
CA HIS A 330 -2.70 24.42 -16.86
C HIS A 330 -1.32 24.43 -16.18
N TRP A 331 -1.26 24.13 -14.89
CA TRP A 331 0.00 24.10 -14.17
C TRP A 331 0.68 22.76 -14.41
N GLU A 332 1.82 22.82 -15.12
CA GLU A 332 2.73 21.71 -15.31
C GLU A 332 4.13 22.19 -14.96
N LEU A 333 4.75 21.56 -13.97
CA LEU A 333 6.14 21.80 -13.61
C LEU A 333 6.93 20.53 -13.89
N LEU A 334 7.88 20.59 -14.83
CA LEU A 334 8.73 19.45 -15.22
C LEU A 334 7.92 18.21 -15.67
N GLY A 335 6.75 18.41 -16.28
CA GLY A 335 5.87 17.33 -16.72
C GLY A 335 5.01 16.69 -15.63
N VAL A 336 4.98 17.26 -14.43
CA VAL A 336 4.10 16.83 -13.33
C VAL A 336 2.86 17.71 -13.30
N THR A 337 1.67 17.10 -13.38
CA THR A 337 0.39 17.81 -13.33
C THR A 337 0.14 18.37 -11.93
N MET A 338 -0.73 19.38 -11.81
CA MET A 338 -1.09 19.93 -10.50
C MET A 338 -1.71 18.87 -9.56
N PHE A 339 -2.46 17.91 -10.11
CA PHE A 339 -3.00 16.80 -9.33
C PHE A 339 -1.89 15.96 -8.72
N ASP A 340 -0.90 15.57 -9.53
CA ASP A 340 0.22 14.73 -9.08
C ASP A 340 1.11 15.46 -8.08
N PHE A 341 1.35 16.75 -8.30
CA PHE A 341 2.09 17.60 -7.37
C PHE A 341 1.34 17.76 -6.03
N ALA A 342 0.03 18.01 -6.08
CA ALA A 342 -0.82 18.10 -4.89
C ALA A 342 -0.80 16.78 -4.11
N HIS A 343 -1.02 15.67 -4.81
CA HIS A 343 -1.20 14.35 -4.20
C HIS A 343 0.12 13.77 -3.66
N SER A 344 1.22 14.00 -4.38
CA SER A 344 2.53 13.39 -4.07
C SER A 344 3.44 14.26 -3.23
N TYR A 345 3.33 15.60 -3.29
CA TYR A 345 4.23 16.52 -2.59
C TYR A 345 3.51 17.39 -1.57
N ALA A 346 2.53 18.21 -1.99
CA ALA A 346 1.90 19.18 -1.10
C ALA A 346 1.12 18.50 0.04
N ALA A 347 0.35 17.46 -0.29
CA ALA A 347 -0.40 16.67 0.68
C ALA A 347 0.53 15.93 1.65
N LYS A 348 1.69 15.42 1.19
CA LYS A 348 2.66 14.75 2.07
C LYS A 348 3.32 15.73 3.03
N PHE A 349 3.64 16.95 2.58
CA PHE A 349 4.24 17.98 3.43
C PHE A 349 3.27 18.47 4.52
N VAL A 350 2.02 18.79 4.14
CA VAL A 350 0.98 19.21 5.10
C VAL A 350 0.65 18.07 6.07
N SER A 351 0.57 16.83 5.57
CA SER A 351 0.37 15.64 6.41
C SER A 351 1.52 15.44 7.40
N LEU A 352 2.78 15.61 6.98
CA LEU A 352 3.95 15.51 7.87
C LEU A 352 3.87 16.55 9.01
N GLY A 353 3.50 17.80 8.69
CA GLY A 353 3.29 18.84 9.69
C GLY A 353 2.15 18.52 10.66
N ALA A 354 1.03 18.02 10.15
CA ALA A 354 -0.10 17.60 10.97
C ALA A 354 0.25 16.40 11.88
N MET A 355 0.99 15.42 11.36
CA MET A 355 1.49 14.28 12.13
C MET A 355 2.44 14.72 13.25
N PHE A 356 3.31 15.70 13.02
CA PHE A 356 4.17 16.25 14.05
C PHE A 356 3.37 16.89 15.20
N LEU A 357 2.35 17.69 14.87
CA LEU A 357 1.49 18.33 15.86
C LEU A 357 0.65 17.28 16.62
N MET A 358 0.13 16.28 15.93
CA MET A 358 -0.57 15.15 16.55
C MET A 358 0.32 14.32 17.45
N ALA A 359 1.60 14.13 17.11
CA ALA A 359 2.54 13.41 17.98
C ALA A 359 2.76 14.14 19.31
N LEU A 360 2.83 15.47 19.31
CA LEU A 360 2.91 16.27 20.55
C LEU A 360 1.67 16.06 21.43
N VAL A 361 0.49 16.12 20.83
CA VAL A 361 -0.78 15.88 21.53
C VAL A 361 -0.90 14.44 22.04
N LEU A 362 -0.38 13.47 21.27
CA LEU A 362 -0.40 12.05 21.62
C LEU A 362 0.53 11.73 22.80
N PHE A 363 1.68 12.40 22.91
CA PHE A 363 2.60 12.23 24.05
C PHE A 363 1.96 12.65 25.37
N ASP A 364 1.13 13.69 25.37
CA ASP A 364 0.38 14.12 26.55
C ASP A 364 -0.84 13.23 26.82
N LEU A 365 -1.52 12.76 25.78
CA LEU A 365 -2.73 11.95 25.93
C LEU A 365 -2.44 10.51 26.35
N LEU A 366 -1.38 9.87 25.84
CA LEU A 366 -1.19 8.42 26.00
C LEU A 366 0.28 7.95 25.98
N PRO A 367 1.09 8.29 27.00
CA PRO A 367 2.49 7.85 27.12
C PRO A 367 2.66 6.32 27.17
N GLN A 368 1.60 5.60 27.55
CA GLN A 368 1.58 4.13 27.63
C GLN A 368 1.76 3.46 26.26
N MET A 369 1.19 4.02 25.19
CA MET A 369 1.39 3.50 23.82
C MET A 369 2.86 3.59 23.41
N HIS A 370 3.47 4.74 23.67
CA HIS A 370 4.88 4.96 23.35
C HIS A 370 5.79 3.96 24.09
N ALA A 371 5.51 3.69 25.36
CA ALA A 371 6.25 2.71 26.15
C ALA A 371 6.16 1.29 25.57
N HIS A 372 4.98 0.85 25.09
CA HIS A 372 4.83 -0.46 24.44
C HIS A 372 5.61 -0.54 23.12
N ILE A 373 5.55 0.52 22.29
CA ILE A 373 6.32 0.60 21.03
C ILE A 373 7.83 0.50 21.31
N LEU A 374 8.35 1.30 22.24
CA LEU A 374 9.77 1.28 22.59
C LEU A 374 10.23 -0.08 23.12
N ARG A 375 9.40 -0.76 23.93
CA ARG A 375 9.70 -2.11 24.43
C ARG A 375 9.78 -3.12 23.30
N LEU A 376 8.86 -3.09 22.33
CA LEU A 376 8.89 -3.95 21.15
C LEU A 376 10.06 -3.68 20.22
N MET A 377 10.52 -2.43 20.14
CA MET A 377 11.71 -2.05 19.36
C MET A 377 13.03 -2.36 20.06
N SER A 378 13.04 -2.52 21.39
CA SER A 378 14.25 -2.74 22.19
C SER A 378 15.09 -3.97 21.78
N PRO A 379 14.52 -5.12 21.35
CA PRO A 379 15.30 -6.26 20.89
C PRO A 379 16.00 -5.95 19.56
N ILE A 380 15.32 -5.23 18.65
CA ILE A 380 15.84 -4.84 17.34
C ILE A 380 17.01 -3.85 17.52
N THR A 381 16.83 -2.84 18.37
CA THR A 381 17.89 -1.86 18.67
C THR A 381 19.09 -2.48 19.39
N LYS A 382 18.89 -3.45 20.29
CA LYS A 382 20.00 -4.19 20.91
C LYS A 382 20.78 -5.02 19.89
N ILE A 383 20.12 -5.66 18.92
CA ILE A 383 20.79 -6.41 17.84
C ILE A 383 21.63 -5.47 16.96
N THR A 384 21.11 -4.27 16.64
CA THR A 384 21.84 -3.26 15.86
C THR A 384 23.01 -2.65 16.66
N SER A 385 22.83 -2.42 17.96
CA SER A 385 23.87 -1.89 18.84
C SER A 385 25.01 -2.89 19.07
N ASN A 386 24.72 -4.19 19.13
CA ASN A 386 25.75 -5.21 19.34
C ASN A 386 26.61 -5.47 18.09
N LYS A 387 26.19 -5.00 16.91
CA LYS A 387 27.03 -5.00 15.69
C LYS A 387 28.07 -3.87 15.69
N ASN A 388 27.85 -2.78 16.43
CA ASN A 388 28.76 -1.62 16.46
C ASN A 388 29.89 -1.74 17.49
N PHE A 389 29.92 -2.80 18.32
CA PHE A 389 30.97 -3.02 19.33
C PHE A 389 31.99 -4.12 18.98
N ASN A 390 31.89 -4.76 17.81
CA ASN A 390 32.82 -5.81 17.39
C ASN A 390 33.96 -5.35 16.45
N HIS A 391 34.15 -4.03 16.31
CA HIS A 391 35.33 -3.45 15.66
C HIS A 391 36.20 -2.70 16.68
N GLU A 392 36.71 -3.44 17.66
CA GLU A 392 37.88 -2.98 18.42
C GLU A 392 39.01 -3.99 18.17
N PRO A 393 40.12 -3.59 17.54
CA PRO A 393 41.21 -4.51 17.25
C PRO A 393 41.84 -4.96 18.58
N LYS A 394 41.89 -6.27 18.80
CA LYS A 394 42.75 -6.89 19.82
C LYS A 394 44.21 -6.51 19.51
N ASN A 395 44.67 -5.42 20.10
CA ASN A 395 46.08 -5.10 20.11
C ASN A 395 46.78 -6.08 21.04
N ARG A 396 47.82 -6.72 20.51
CA ARG A 396 48.55 -7.84 21.08
C ARG A 396 49.84 -7.27 21.66
N ASP A 397 49.81 -6.85 22.92
CA ASP A 397 51.00 -6.43 23.68
C ASP A 397 51.50 -7.67 24.46
N THR A 398 52.55 -8.34 23.97
CA THR A 398 53.96 -8.22 24.42
C THR A 398 54.17 -8.57 25.90
N TYR A 399 54.66 -9.79 26.14
CA TYR A 399 55.53 -10.12 27.27
C TYR A 399 56.83 -10.67 26.67
N GLU A 400 57.84 -9.80 26.59
CA GLU A 400 59.23 -10.12 26.94
C GLU A 400 59.57 -9.32 28.20
#